data_AF-A0A432GIJ0-F1
#
_entry.id   AF-A0A432GIJ0-F1
#
_cell.length_a   1.000
_cell.length_b   1.000
_cell.length_c   1.000
_cell.angle_alpha   90.00
_cell.angle_beta   90.00
_cell.angle_gamma   90.00
#
_symmetry.space_group_name_H-M   'P 1'
#
loop_
_entity.id
_entity.type
_entity.pdbx_description
1 polymer ?
#
loop_
_entity_poly.entity_id
_entity_poly.type
_entity_poly.pdbx_seq_one_letter_code
_entity_poly.pdbx_strand_id
1 'polypeptide(L)'
;MKTAANTILRNAPCWCGSGKKYKKCHMEKGQKQVPLPETKPKPKGRQVIIKTEKQIEGIRKSSQLTKILLDMVEERIGEGVTSNEIDEWVYRET
;
A
#
# COMPACT_ATOMS: atom_id res chain seq x y z
N MET A 1 0.19 13.80 -33.94
CA MET A 1 -0.74 12.69 -34.23
C MET A 1 -1.28 12.17 -32.90
N LYS A 2 -2.56 12.41 -32.58
CA LYS A 2 -3.16 11.98 -31.31
C LYS A 2 -3.55 10.51 -31.45
N THR A 3 -2.94 9.65 -30.64
CA THR A 3 -3.24 8.21 -30.59
C THR A 3 -4.71 8.00 -30.22
N ALA A 4 -5.37 7.10 -30.96
CA ALA A 4 -6.75 6.72 -30.72
C ALA A 4 -6.90 6.19 -29.29
N ALA A 5 -7.46 7.01 -28.41
CA ALA A 5 -7.79 6.59 -27.05
C ALA A 5 -8.74 5.40 -27.14
N ASN A 6 -8.33 4.29 -26.53
CA ASN A 6 -9.07 3.04 -26.42
C ASN A 6 -10.42 3.29 -25.74
N THR A 7 -11.41 3.68 -26.53
CA THR A 7 -12.73 4.10 -26.05
C THR A 7 -13.60 2.86 -26.01
N ILE A 8 -13.67 2.21 -24.85
CA ILE A 8 -14.56 1.07 -24.62
C ILE A 8 -15.99 1.48 -24.97
N LEU A 9 -16.62 0.77 -25.91
CA LEU A 9 -17.98 1.05 -26.35
C LEU A 9 -18.96 0.96 -25.17
N ARG A 10 -19.93 1.87 -25.10
CA ARG A 10 -20.93 2.00 -24.01
C ARG A 10 -21.58 0.66 -23.61
N ASN A 11 -21.86 -0.21 -24.57
CA ASN A 11 -22.51 -1.50 -24.35
C ASN A 11 -21.55 -2.70 -24.27
N ALA A 12 -20.24 -2.52 -24.46
CA ALA A 12 -19.26 -3.59 -24.36
C ALA A 12 -19.16 -4.13 -22.92
N PRO A 13 -18.68 -5.37 -22.73
CA PRO A 13 -18.35 -5.88 -21.39
C PRO A 13 -17.36 -4.96 -20.68
N CYS A 14 -17.55 -4.76 -19.38
CA CYS A 14 -16.64 -3.93 -18.60
C CYS A 14 -15.30 -4.66 -18.40
N TRP A 15 -14.19 -3.93 -18.55
CA TRP A 15 -12.82 -4.43 -18.37
C TRP A 15 -12.52 -5.02 -16.98
N CYS A 16 -13.35 -4.74 -15.97
CA CYS A 16 -13.15 -5.20 -14.59
C CYS A 16 -13.61 -6.65 -14.34
N GLY A 17 -13.98 -7.39 -15.38
CA GLY A 17 -14.41 -8.79 -15.25
C GLY A 17 -15.79 -9.02 -14.61
N SER A 18 -16.56 -7.96 -14.34
CA SER A 18 -17.86 -8.07 -13.64
C SER A 18 -19.00 -8.67 -14.48
N GLY A 19 -18.79 -8.93 -15.77
CA GLY A 19 -19.84 -9.36 -16.71
C GLY A 19 -20.88 -8.27 -17.05
N LYS A 20 -20.83 -7.09 -16.42
CA LYS A 20 -21.78 -5.99 -16.68
C LYS A 20 -21.37 -5.19 -17.92
N LYS A 21 -22.36 -4.62 -18.63
CA LYS A 21 -22.11 -3.62 -19.70
C LYS A 21 -21.36 -2.41 -19.12
N TYR A 22 -20.37 -1.87 -19.84
CA TYR A 22 -19.52 -0.76 -19.39
C TYR A 22 -20.32 0.43 -18.84
N LYS A 23 -21.41 0.81 -19.51
CA LYS A 23 -22.33 1.87 -19.06
C LYS A 23 -22.97 1.67 -17.70
N LYS A 24 -23.16 0.41 -17.27
CA LYS A 24 -23.76 0.03 -15.98
C LYS A 24 -22.70 -0.33 -14.93
N CYS A 25 -21.43 -0.06 -15.20
CA CYS A 25 -20.33 -0.47 -14.34
C CYS A 25 -19.37 0.69 -14.03
N HIS A 26 -18.38 0.95 -14.90
CA HIS A 26 -17.34 1.94 -14.64
C HIS A 26 -17.48 3.23 -15.47
N MET A 27 -18.44 3.32 -16.39
CA MET A 27 -18.64 4.53 -17.20
C MET A 27 -18.97 5.76 -16.33
N GLU A 28 -19.90 5.66 -15.39
CA GLU A 28 -20.26 6.77 -14.49
C GLU A 28 -19.14 7.09 -13.49
N LYS A 29 -18.38 6.08 -13.05
CA LYS A 29 -17.25 6.26 -12.13
C LYS A 29 -16.05 6.93 -12.81
N GLY A 30 -15.81 6.63 -14.09
CA GLY A 30 -14.76 7.26 -14.89
C GLY A 30 -15.10 8.67 -15.37
N GLN A 31 -16.38 9.05 -15.39
CA GLN A 31 -16.85 10.38 -15.79
C GLN A 31 -16.83 11.41 -14.65
N LYS A 32 -16.62 10.99 -13.39
CA LYS A 32 -16.34 11.92 -12.30
C LYS A 32 -14.91 12.46 -12.44
N GLN A 33 -14.75 13.41 -13.36
CA GLN A 33 -13.68 14.40 -13.22
C GLN A 33 -14.05 15.20 -11.98
N VAL A 34 -13.46 14.85 -10.84
CA VAL A 34 -13.40 15.79 -9.72
C VAL A 34 -12.66 17.00 -10.29
N PRO A 35 -13.24 18.22 -10.30
CA PRO A 35 -12.50 19.40 -10.71
C PRO A 35 -11.22 19.41 -9.88
N LEU A 36 -10.07 19.29 -10.56
CA LEU A 36 -8.81 19.53 -9.90
C LEU A 36 -8.91 20.99 -9.43
N PRO A 37 -8.74 21.28 -8.13
CA PRO A 37 -8.62 22.66 -7.69
C PRO A 37 -7.59 23.31 -8.60
N GLU A 38 -7.98 24.40 -9.29
CA GLU A 38 -7.12 25.14 -10.23
C GLU A 38 -5.82 25.62 -9.56
N THR A 39 -5.77 25.54 -8.23
CA THR A 39 -4.67 25.90 -7.36
C THR A 39 -4.30 24.77 -6.39
N LYS A 40 -4.20 23.50 -6.82
CA LYS A 40 -3.38 22.57 -6.03
C LYS A 40 -1.95 23.11 -6.08
N PRO A 41 -1.34 23.56 -4.96
CA PRO A 41 0.05 23.96 -4.96
C PRO A 41 0.84 22.79 -5.53
N LYS A 42 1.70 23.06 -6.53
CA LYS A 42 2.64 22.05 -7.03
C LYS A 42 3.26 21.39 -5.79
N PRO A 43 3.24 20.04 -5.67
CA PRO A 43 3.85 19.39 -4.54
C PRO A 43 5.26 19.96 -4.43
N LYS A 44 5.54 20.66 -3.32
CA LYS A 44 6.89 21.17 -3.04
C LYS A 44 7.82 20.01 -3.31
N GLY A 45 8.80 20.19 -4.20
CA GLY A 45 9.59 19.10 -4.78
C GLY A 45 9.95 18.08 -3.69
N ARG A 46 9.75 16.78 -3.97
CA ARG A 46 9.95 15.71 -2.99
C ARG A 46 11.27 15.97 -2.27
N GLN A 47 11.19 16.30 -0.99
CA GLN A 47 12.39 16.48 -0.18
C GLN A 47 13.01 15.09 -0.03
N VAL A 48 14.15 14.88 -0.69
CA VAL A 48 14.91 13.65 -0.54
C VAL A 48 15.64 13.75 0.79
N ILE A 49 15.20 12.96 1.76
CA ILE A 49 15.83 12.88 3.08
C ILE A 49 16.99 11.89 2.97
N ILE A 50 18.22 12.40 2.99
CA ILE A 50 19.43 11.59 3.14
C ILE A 50 19.64 11.34 4.64
N LYS A 51 19.68 10.06 5.03
CA LYS A 51 19.84 9.65 6.43
C LYS A 51 21.26 10.00 6.90
N THR A 52 21.38 10.50 8.12
CA THR A 52 22.69 10.68 8.78
C THR A 52 23.25 9.34 9.24
N GLU A 53 24.56 9.27 9.50
CA GLU A 53 25.19 8.04 9.98
C GLU A 53 24.55 7.55 11.30
N LYS A 54 24.28 8.47 12.23
CA LYS A 54 23.58 8.16 13.49
C LYS A 54 22.19 7.55 13.25
N GLN A 55 21.45 8.06 12.26
CA GLN A 55 20.14 7.49 11.91
C GLN A 55 20.28 6.10 11.29
N ILE A 56 21.27 5.90 10.42
CA ILE A 56 21.55 4.60 9.81
C ILE A 56 21.91 3.57 10.89
N GLU A 57 22.77 3.94 11.83
CA GLU A 57 23.15 3.07 12.95
C GLU A 57 21.95 2.72 13.83
N GLY A 58 21.10 3.70 14.17
CA GLY A 58 19.87 3.46 14.93
C GLY A 58 18.92 2.50 14.23
N ILE A 59 18.73 2.67 12.91
CA ILE A 59 17.92 1.77 12.09
C ILE A 59 18.50 0.35 12.09
N ARG A 60 19.83 0.21 11.94
CA ARG A 60 20.50 -1.11 11.97
C ARG A 60 20.30 -1.81 13.32
N LYS A 61 20.48 -1.11 14.43
CA LYS A 61 20.28 -1.66 15.79
C LYS A 61 18.83 -2.10 16.00
N SER A 62 17.86 -1.26 15.63
CA SER A 62 16.44 -1.61 15.70
C SER A 62 16.10 -2.82 14.84
N SER A 63 16.64 -2.88 13.61
CA SER A 63 16.39 -3.98 12.68
C SER A 63 16.96 -5.31 13.20
N GLN A 64 18.12 -5.28 13.84
CA GLN A 64 18.72 -6.47 14.45
C GLN A 64 17.86 -7.02 15.59
N LEU A 65 17.35 -6.15 16.46
CA LEU A 65 16.44 -6.55 17.54
C LEU A 65 15.15 -7.16 16.98
N THR A 66 14.52 -6.49 16.01
CA THR A 66 13.30 -7.02 15.36
C THR A 66 13.55 -8.36 14.69
N LYS A 67 14.71 -8.56 14.04
CA LYS A 67 15.04 -9.85 13.44
C LYS A 67 15.04 -10.97 14.49
N ILE A 68 15.71 -10.76 15.62
CA ILE A 68 15.79 -11.76 16.69
C ILE A 68 14.41 -12.11 17.23
N LEU A 69 13.55 -11.10 17.42
CA LEU A 69 12.17 -11.30 17.86
C LEU A 69 11.35 -12.09 16.84
N LEU A 70 11.52 -11.79 15.54
CA LEU A 70 10.84 -12.50 14.46
C LEU A 70 11.28 -13.96 14.36
N ASP A 71 12.58 -14.22 14.44
CA ASP A 71 13.14 -15.58 14.45
C ASP A 71 12.56 -16.38 15.64
N MET A 72 12.46 -15.76 16.82
CA MET A 72 11.88 -16.39 18.01
C MET A 72 10.39 -16.71 17.85
N VAL A 73 9.57 -15.78 17.35
CA VAL A 73 8.12 -16.05 17.21
C VAL A 73 7.86 -17.06 16.11
N GLU A 74 8.65 -17.07 15.03
CA GLU A 74 8.54 -18.05 13.96
C GLU A 74 8.69 -19.49 14.48
N GLU A 75 9.63 -19.73 15.40
CA GLU A 75 9.81 -21.05 16.03
C GLU A 75 8.65 -21.49 16.93
N ARG A 76 7.84 -20.54 17.41
CA ARG A 76 6.79 -20.79 18.42
C ARG A 76 5.38 -20.78 17.86
N ILE A 77 5.15 -20.14 16.71
CA ILE A 77 3.83 -20.05 16.08
C ILE A 77 3.43 -21.42 15.51
N GLY A 78 2.25 -21.89 15.89
CA GLY A 78 1.66 -23.14 15.42
C GLY A 78 0.15 -23.17 15.62
N GLU A 79 -0.49 -24.29 15.27
CA GLU A 79 -1.93 -24.47 15.49
C GLU A 79 -2.28 -24.33 16.98
N GLY A 80 -3.32 -23.57 17.27
CA GLY A 80 -3.78 -23.31 18.64
C GLY A 80 -3.10 -22.12 19.34
N VAL A 81 -2.04 -21.55 18.76
CA VAL A 81 -1.41 -20.32 19.28
C VAL A 81 -2.30 -19.11 19.00
N THR A 82 -2.57 -18.31 20.03
CA THR A 82 -3.34 -17.07 19.94
C THR A 82 -2.45 -15.87 19.66
N SER A 83 -3.04 -14.81 19.10
CA SER A 83 -2.33 -13.55 18.87
C SER A 83 -1.87 -12.88 20.17
N ASN A 84 -2.57 -13.09 21.29
CA ASN A 84 -2.17 -12.56 22.60
C ASN A 84 -0.92 -13.26 23.14
N GLU A 85 -0.78 -14.56 22.92
CA GLU A 85 0.44 -15.28 23.30
C GLU A 85 1.66 -14.74 22.54
N ILE A 86 1.51 -14.45 21.25
CA ILE A 86 2.58 -13.83 20.45
C ILE A 86 2.95 -12.45 21.01
N ASP A 87 1.95 -11.61 21.34
CA ASP A 87 2.16 -10.28 21.94
C ASP A 87 2.90 -10.38 23.30
N GLU A 88 2.47 -11.30 24.17
CA GLU A 88 3.12 -11.55 25.46
C GLU A 88 4.56 -12.04 25.30
N TRP A 89 4.85 -12.90 24.32
CA TRP A 89 6.22 -13.36 24.06
C TRP A 89 7.12 -12.22 23.65
N VAL A 90 6.66 -11.35 22.74
CA VAL A 90 7.42 -10.18 22.29
C VAL A 90 7.63 -9.22 23.46
N TYR A 91 6.59 -8.93 24.24
CA TYR A 91 6.65 -8.01 25.38
C TYR A 91 7.66 -8.44 26.45
N ARG A 92 7.81 -9.75 26.71
CA ARG A 92 8.77 -10.23 27.73
C ARG A 92 10.24 -10.10 27.31
N GLU A 93 10.52 -10.04 26.01
CA GLU A 93 11.87 -10.01 25.46
C GLU A 93 12.36 -8.59 25.12
N THR A 94 11.52 -7.57 25.35
CA THR A 94 11.81 -6.14 25.09
C THR A 94 11.58 -5.29 26.33
#